data_AF-A0A3B0S6E5-F1
#
_entry.id   AF-A0A3B0S6E5-F1
#
_cell.length_a   1.000
_cell.length_b   1.000
_cell.length_c   1.000
_cell.angle_alpha   90.00
_cell.angle_beta   90.00
_cell.angle_gamma   90.00
#
_symmetry.space_group_name_H-M   'P 1'
#
loop_
_entity.id
_entity.type
_entity.pdbx_description
1 polymer ?
#
loop_
_entity_poly.entity_id
_entity_poly.type
_entity_poly.pdbx_seq_one_letter_code
_entity_poly.pdbx_strand_id
1 'polypeptide(L)'
;MELTSIIAIYVLFWVLSAFIVLPFGVRRNDELGLDFIEGQDRGAPGNFKPGKVLMITTLVATISFALFYANYVNQWITTDAIDVFAR
;
A
#
# COMPACT_ATOMS: atom_id res chain seq x y z
N MET A 1 18.60 10.12 10.30
CA MET A 1 17.56 10.69 9.40
C MET A 1 16.86 11.85 10.09
N GLU A 2 16.56 12.90 9.35
CA GLU A 2 15.68 13.98 9.81
C GLU A 2 14.24 13.49 9.96
N LEU A 3 13.49 14.06 10.92
CA LEU A 3 12.09 13.70 11.18
C LEU A 3 11.22 13.93 9.94
N THR A 4 11.48 15.02 9.22
CA THR A 4 10.78 15.36 7.96
C THR A 4 10.97 14.26 6.91
N SER A 5 12.18 13.73 6.76
CA SER A 5 12.48 12.63 5.86
C SER A 5 11.77 11.34 6.27
N ILE A 6 11.74 11.04 7.58
CA ILE A 6 11.05 9.86 8.11
C ILE A 6 9.57 9.89 7.74
N ILE A 7 8.90 11.02 7.98
CA ILE A 7 7.47 11.20 7.67
C ILE A 7 7.24 11.11 6.16
N ALA A 8 8.07 11.78 5.34
CA ALA A 8 7.93 11.75 3.89
C ALA A 8 8.06 10.33 3.32
N ILE A 9 9.05 9.56 3.79
CA ILE A 9 9.25 8.17 3.35
C ILE A 9 8.09 7.29 3.81
N TYR A 10 7.62 7.44 5.05
CA TYR A 10 6.45 6.69 5.53
C TYR A 10 5.21 6.96 4.67
N VAL A 11 4.95 8.22 4.31
CA VAL A 11 3.85 8.60 3.40
C VAL A 11 4.03 7.93 2.03
N LEU A 12 5.25 7.87 1.50
CA LEU A 12 5.53 7.17 0.23
C LEU A 12 5.20 5.67 0.33
N PHE A 13 5.63 4.99 1.40
CA PHE A 13 5.25 3.59 1.66
C PHE A 13 3.74 3.42 1.78
N TRP A 14 3.06 4.37 2.42
CA TRP A 14 1.61 4.33 2.60
C TRP A 14 0.86 4.45 1.27
N VAL A 15 1.25 5.40 0.41
CA VAL A 15 0.69 5.57 -0.93
C VAL A 15 0.94 4.35 -1.81
N LEU A 16 2.18 3.83 -1.82
CA LEU A 16 2.52 2.61 -2.55
C LEU A 16 1.68 1.41 -2.08
N SER A 17 1.54 1.26 -0.76
CA SER A 17 0.72 0.20 -0.17
C SER A 17 -0.75 0.34 -0.55
N ALA A 18 -1.28 1.56 -0.65
CA ALA A 18 -2.65 1.78 -1.07
C ALA A 18 -2.90 1.24 -2.49
N PHE A 19 -1.99 1.51 -3.43
CA PHE A 19 -2.09 0.97 -4.79
C PHE A 19 -2.01 -0.55 -4.83
N ILE A 20 -1.18 -1.16 -3.98
CA ILE A 20 -1.10 -2.62 -3.85
C ILE A 20 -2.41 -3.18 -3.29
N VAL A 21 -3.01 -2.55 -2.27
CA VAL A 21 -4.19 -3.09 -1.57
C VAL A 21 -5.49 -2.91 -2.34
N LEU A 22 -5.66 -1.79 -3.06
CA LEU A 22 -6.89 -1.44 -3.79
C LEU A 22 -7.46 -2.51 -4.73
N PRO A 23 -6.68 -3.25 -5.55
CA PRO A 23 -7.23 -4.27 -6.44
C PRO A 23 -7.82 -5.47 -5.68
N PHE A 24 -7.52 -5.63 -4.39
CA PHE A 24 -7.96 -6.78 -3.62
C PHE A 24 -9.31 -6.56 -2.95
N GLY A 25 -10.24 -7.50 -3.14
CA GLY A 25 -11.51 -7.53 -2.42
C GLY A 25 -12.62 -6.67 -3.01
N VAL A 26 -12.35 -5.96 -4.11
CA VAL A 26 -13.36 -5.24 -4.92
C VAL A 26 -14.06 -6.25 -5.81
N ARG A 27 -15.39 -6.32 -5.72
CA ARG A 27 -16.24 -7.09 -6.65
C ARG A 27 -17.32 -6.19 -7.21
N ARG A 28 -17.72 -6.45 -8.45
CA ARG A 28 -18.78 -5.70 -9.13
C ARG A 28 -20.16 -6.26 -8.75
N ASN A 29 -21.21 -5.47 -9.00
CA ASN A 29 -22.60 -5.86 -8.69
C ASN A 29 -23.03 -7.15 -9.42
N ASP A 30 -22.61 -7.30 -10.68
CA ASP A 30 -22.86 -8.50 -11.51
C ASP A 30 -22.28 -9.77 -10.87
N GLU A 31 -21.05 -9.70 -10.36
CA GLU A 31 -20.37 -10.79 -9.66
C GLU A 31 -21.00 -11.14 -8.30
N LEU A 32 -21.75 -10.20 -7.71
CA LEU A 32 -22.41 -10.36 -6.43
C LEU A 32 -23.89 -10.77 -6.56
N GLY A 33 -24.43 -10.82 -7.78
CA GLY A 33 -25.86 -11.04 -8.02
C GLY A 33 -26.74 -9.92 -7.48
N LEU A 34 -26.21 -8.71 -7.38
CA LEU A 34 -26.94 -7.53 -6.92
C LEU A 34 -27.53 -6.78 -8.12
N ASP A 35 -28.80 -6.38 -8.00
CA ASP A 35 -29.43 -5.53 -9.00
C ASP A 35 -28.77 -4.15 -9.05
N PHE A 36 -28.70 -3.59 -10.26
CA PHE A 36 -28.23 -2.22 -10.44
C PHE A 36 -29.35 -1.23 -10.10
N ILE A 37 -28.99 -0.15 -9.41
CA ILE A 37 -29.90 0.99 -9.19
C ILE A 37 -29.86 1.86 -10.46
N GLU A 38 -31.01 2.36 -10.91
CA GLU A 38 -31.07 3.29 -12.05
C GLU A 38 -30.16 4.50 -11.82
N GLY A 39 -29.29 4.79 -12.80
CA GLY A 39 -28.28 5.87 -12.71
C GLY A 39 -26.95 5.47 -12.06
N GLN A 40 -26.80 4.23 -11.57
CA GLN A 40 -25.53 3.72 -11.05
C GLN A 40 -24.53 3.41 -12.18
N ASP A 41 -23.27 3.82 -12.03
CA ASP A 41 -22.19 3.44 -12.94
C ASP A 41 -21.94 1.92 -12.87
N ARG A 42 -21.93 1.26 -14.03
CA ARG A 42 -21.67 -0.17 -14.17
C ARG A 42 -20.24 -0.55 -13.77
N GLY A 43 -19.32 0.41 -13.79
CA GLY A 43 -17.93 0.21 -13.36
C GLY A 43 -17.72 0.32 -11.85
N ALA A 44 -18.70 0.81 -11.09
CA ALA A 44 -18.54 1.04 -9.67
C ALA A 44 -18.47 -0.28 -8.87
N PRO A 45 -17.62 -0.37 -7.83
CA PRO A 45 -17.60 -1.53 -6.94
C PRO A 45 -18.93 -1.72 -6.22
N GLY A 46 -19.42 -2.95 -6.16
CA GLY A 46 -20.62 -3.29 -5.41
C GLY A 46 -20.41 -3.45 -3.90
N ASN A 47 -19.15 -3.62 -3.47
CA ASN A 47 -18.82 -4.00 -2.09
C ASN A 47 -17.64 -3.20 -1.50
N PHE A 48 -17.43 -1.96 -1.92
CA PHE A 48 -16.28 -1.18 -1.45
C PHE A 48 -16.33 -0.96 0.07
N LYS A 49 -15.33 -1.48 0.79
CA LYS A 49 -15.18 -1.37 2.25
C LYS A 49 -13.99 -0.45 2.58
N PRO A 50 -14.15 0.88 2.54
CA PRO A 50 -13.03 1.83 2.67
C PRO A 50 -12.26 1.66 3.99
N GLY A 51 -12.95 1.39 5.10
CA GLY A 51 -12.29 1.18 6.40
C GLY A 51 -11.37 -0.04 6.42
N LYS A 52 -11.76 -1.14 5.75
CA LYS A 52 -10.92 -2.33 5.64
C LYS A 52 -9.68 -2.04 4.78
N VAL A 53 -9.86 -1.33 3.67
CA VAL A 53 -8.75 -0.92 2.79
C VAL A 53 -7.75 -0.05 3.56
N LEU A 54 -8.23 0.99 4.26
CA LEU A 54 -7.36 1.87 5.05
C LEU A 54 -6.57 1.12 6.13
N MET A 55 -7.21 0.19 6.83
CA MET A 55 -6.55 -0.61 7.88
C MET A 55 -5.46 -1.52 7.28
N ILE A 56 -5.77 -2.25 6.21
CA ILE A 56 -4.78 -3.14 5.55
C ILE A 56 -3.64 -2.31 4.95
N THR A 57 -3.95 -1.22 4.25
CA THR A 57 -2.95 -0.29 3.71
C THR A 57 -2.00 0.19 4.79
N THR A 58 -2.55 0.64 5.94
CA THR A 58 -1.73 1.14 7.05
C THR A 58 -0.86 0.04 7.64
N LEU A 59 -1.39 -1.19 7.78
CA LEU A 59 -0.64 -2.34 8.27
C LEU A 59 0.52 -2.70 7.33
N VAL A 60 0.26 -2.83 6.04
CA VAL A 60 1.28 -3.15 5.01
C VAL A 60 2.35 -2.06 4.96
N ALA A 61 1.93 -0.79 4.98
CA ALA A 61 2.84 0.35 4.98
C ALA A 61 3.73 0.37 6.22
N THR A 62 3.13 0.15 7.40
CA THR A 62 3.84 0.15 8.68
C THR A 62 4.87 -0.97 8.75
N ILE A 63 4.51 -2.19 8.33
CA ILE A 63 5.43 -3.33 8.31
C ILE A 63 6.59 -3.06 7.35
N SER A 64 6.28 -2.60 6.13
CA SER A 64 7.30 -2.34 5.10
C SER A 64 8.26 -1.22 5.52
N PHE A 65 7.71 -0.13 6.06
CA PHE A 65 8.51 0.97 6.60
C PHE A 65 9.33 0.54 7.81
N ALA A 66 8.77 -0.24 8.73
CA ALA A 66 9.49 -0.74 9.91
C ALA A 66 10.68 -1.62 9.50
N LEU A 67 10.52 -2.49 8.50
CA LEU A 67 11.62 -3.29 7.96
C LEU A 67 12.69 -2.41 7.30
N PHE A 68 12.29 -1.43 6.49
CA PHE A 68 13.20 -0.46 5.90
C PHE A 68 13.98 0.31 6.98
N TYR A 69 13.30 0.82 7.99
CA TYR A 69 13.90 1.60 9.06
C TYR A 69 14.81 0.74 9.95
N ALA A 70 14.40 -0.50 10.24
CA ALA A 70 15.24 -1.46 10.97
C ALA A 70 16.53 -1.78 10.20
N ASN A 71 16.46 -1.96 8.87
CA ASN A 71 17.65 -2.11 8.05
C ASN A 71 18.50 -0.83 8.04
N TYR A 72 17.87 0.35 7.96
CA TYR A 72 18.58 1.63 8.03
C TYR A 72 19.35 1.81 9.35
N VAL A 73 18.82 1.32 10.48
CA VAL A 73 19.51 1.43 11.78
C VAL A 73 20.59 0.36 11.94
N ASN A 74 20.29 -0.89 11.59
CA ASN A 74 21.19 -2.03 11.86
C ASN A 74 22.20 -2.31 10.74
N GLN A 75 22.02 -1.69 9.56
CA GLN A 75 22.91 -1.84 8.41
C GLN A 75 23.10 -3.31 7.97
N TRP A 76 22.02 -4.12 8.01
CA TRP A 76 22.09 -5.52 7.59
C TRP A 76 22.35 -5.67 6.09
N ILE A 77 21.75 -4.80 5.28
CA ILE A 77 21.90 -4.72 3.84
C ILE A 77 22.33 -3.31 3.50
N THR A 78 23.61 -3.16 3.14
CA THR A 78 24.21 -1.89 2.71
C THR A 78 24.17 -1.75 1.19
N THR A 79 24.38 -0.53 0.69
CA THR A 79 24.50 -0.27 -0.75
C THR A 79 25.65 -1.04 -1.37
N ASP A 80 26.75 -1.19 -0.64
CA ASP A 80 27.95 -1.90 -1.10
C ASP A 80 27.68 -3.39 -1.33
N ALA A 81 26.73 -3.97 -0.59
CA ALA A 81 26.33 -5.37 -0.78
C ALA A 81 25.60 -5.60 -2.12
N ILE A 82 25.12 -4.53 -2.77
CA ILE A 82 24.34 -4.57 -4.01
C ILE A 82 25.07 -3.80 -5.13
N ASP A 83 26.25 -3.23 -4.87
CA ASP A 83 27.01 -2.51 -5.89
C ASP A 83 27.65 -3.47 -6.89
N VAL A 84 26.92 -3.72 -7.98
CA VAL A 84 27.39 -4.55 -9.12
C VAL A 84 28.37 -3.77 -10.00
N PHE A 85 28.42 -2.44 -9.89
CA PHE A 85 29.24 -1.58 -10.75
C PHE A 85 30.56 -1.14 -10.09
N ALA A 86 30.78 -1.52 -8.83
CA ALA A 86 32.04 -1.43 -8.07
C ALA A 86 32.87 -0.20 -8.46
N ARG A 87 32.31 0.99 -8.22
CA ARG A 87 32.96 2.26 -8.56
C ARG A 87 33.47 2.98 -7.33
#